data_AF-A0A8S0FYC6-F1
#
_entry.id   AF-A0A8S0FYC6-F1
#
_cell.length_a   1.000
_cell.length_b   1.000
_cell.length_c   1.000
_cell.angle_alpha   90.00
_cell.angle_beta   90.00
_cell.angle_gamma   90.00
#
_symmetry.space_group_name_H-M   'P 1'
#
loop_
_entity.id
_entity.type
_entity.pdbx_description
1 polymer ?
#
loop_
_entity_poly.entity_id
_entity_poly.type
_entity_poly.pdbx_seq_one_letter_code
_entity_poly.pdbx_strand_id
1 'polypeptide(L)'
;MSGFFPIMMFGLPGAALAMYFAAPKERRPMVGGMLLSVAVTAFLTGVTEPLEFLFMFLAPLLYLLHALLTGISLFVATLLGIHAGFSFSAGAIDYALMYNLPAASQNVWMLLVMGVVFFAIYFVVFSLVIRMFNLKTPGVVKIKKTRSLLKRLTAILKKVSINWQPTILLRLAVLTT
;
A
#
# COMPACT_ATOMS: atom_id res chain seq x y z
N MET A 1 15.28 9.14 -15.46
CA MET A 1 13.89 8.72 -15.14
C MET A 1 13.80 7.25 -14.72
N SER A 2 14.73 6.40 -15.14
CA SER A 2 14.74 4.95 -14.91
C SER A 2 14.70 4.51 -13.43
N GLY A 3 15.25 5.29 -12.50
CA GLY A 3 15.29 4.92 -11.08
C GLY A 3 13.94 4.96 -10.35
N PHE A 4 12.84 5.34 -11.01
CA PHE A 4 11.49 5.19 -10.45
C PHE A 4 10.99 3.73 -10.52
N PHE A 5 11.37 2.96 -11.55
CA PHE A 5 10.92 1.58 -11.73
C PHE A 5 11.20 0.69 -10.50
N PRO A 6 12.42 0.65 -9.92
CA PRO A 6 12.70 -0.17 -8.74
C PRO A 6 11.83 0.20 -7.53
N ILE A 7 11.46 1.46 -7.39
CA ILE A 7 10.68 1.94 -6.25
C ILE A 7 9.20 1.61 -6.42
N MET A 8 8.62 1.97 -7.56
CA MET A 8 7.18 1.82 -7.80
C MET A 8 6.81 0.34 -7.92
N MET A 9 7.62 -0.43 -8.65
CA MET A 9 7.37 -1.85 -8.87
C MET A 9 7.71 -2.71 -7.64
N PHE A 10 8.70 -2.35 -6.84
CA PHE A 10 9.22 -3.27 -5.83
C PHE A 10 9.34 -2.66 -4.44
N GLY A 11 9.90 -1.46 -4.32
CA GLY A 11 10.04 -0.79 -3.03
C GLY A 11 8.70 -0.65 -2.29
N LEU A 12 7.69 -0.10 -2.96
CA LEU A 12 6.37 0.13 -2.37
C LEU A 12 5.58 -1.16 -2.06
N PRO A 13 5.56 -2.19 -2.92
CA PRO A 13 5.08 -3.51 -2.52
C PRO A 13 5.82 -4.11 -1.33
N GLY A 14 7.14 -3.89 -1.21
CA GLY A 14 7.92 -4.25 -0.02
C GLY A 14 7.47 -3.51 1.24
N ALA A 15 7.18 -2.22 1.14
CA ALA A 15 6.58 -1.44 2.24
C ALA A 15 5.18 -1.94 2.61
N ALA A 16 4.33 -2.26 1.63
CA ALA A 16 3.01 -2.84 1.86
C ALA A 16 3.10 -4.15 2.64
N LEU A 17 4.07 -5.01 2.28
CA LEU A 17 4.33 -6.25 3.00
C LEU A 17 4.81 -6.00 4.44
N ALA A 18 5.71 -5.04 4.65
CA ALA A 18 6.15 -4.65 5.99
C ALA A 18 4.98 -4.15 6.86
N MET A 19 4.10 -3.31 6.30
CA MET A 19 2.89 -2.84 6.99
C MET A 19 1.92 -3.98 7.32
N TYR A 20 1.77 -4.95 6.42
CA TYR A 20 0.96 -6.15 6.67
C TYR A 20 1.47 -6.96 7.86
N PHE A 21 2.79 -7.19 7.93
CA PHE A 21 3.39 -7.92 9.06
C PHE A 21 3.37 -7.14 10.36
N ALA A 22 3.43 -5.80 10.30
CA ALA A 22 3.29 -4.93 11.47
C ALA A 22 1.86 -4.90 12.03
N ALA A 23 0.85 -5.22 11.22
CA ALA A 23 -0.53 -5.27 11.71
C ALA A 23 -0.77 -6.44 12.69
N PRO A 24 -1.60 -6.24 13.74
CA PRO A 24 -2.02 -7.31 14.66
C PRO A 24 -2.64 -8.49 13.90
N LYS A 25 -2.42 -9.71 14.37
CA LYS A 25 -2.86 -10.95 13.68
C LYS A 25 -4.36 -10.94 13.40
N GLU A 26 -5.15 -10.36 14.31
CA GLU A 26 -6.61 -10.28 14.22
C GLU A 26 -7.09 -9.35 13.09
N ARG A 27 -6.22 -8.44 12.62
CA ARG A 27 -6.53 -7.43 11.60
C ARG A 27 -5.87 -7.70 10.27
N ARG A 28 -4.88 -8.60 10.22
CA ARG A 28 -4.20 -8.99 8.98
C ARG A 28 -5.16 -9.40 7.87
N PRO A 29 -6.23 -10.19 8.09
CA PRO A 29 -7.16 -10.53 7.01
C PRO A 29 -7.84 -9.30 6.40
N MET A 30 -8.22 -8.34 7.23
CA MET A 30 -8.90 -7.10 6.79
C MET A 30 -7.94 -6.16 6.05
N VAL A 31 -6.72 -5.99 6.58
CA VAL A 31 -5.73 -5.06 6.03
C VAL A 31 -5.00 -5.64 4.83
N GLY A 32 -4.82 -6.96 4.80
CA GLY A 32 -4.09 -7.68 3.75
C GLY A 32 -4.73 -7.53 2.37
N GLY A 33 -6.06 -7.64 2.27
CA GLY A 33 -6.75 -7.44 0.99
C GLY A 33 -6.55 -6.02 0.43
N MET A 34 -6.69 -5.01 1.29
CA MET A 34 -6.46 -3.62 0.92
C MET A 34 -5.00 -3.38 0.49
N LEU A 35 -4.03 -3.80 1.31
CA LEU A 35 -2.61 -3.61 1.04
C LEU A 35 -2.15 -4.34 -0.22
N LEU A 36 -2.64 -5.56 -0.44
CA LEU A 36 -2.36 -6.31 -1.66
C LEU A 36 -2.93 -5.60 -2.89
N SER A 37 -4.18 -5.12 -2.82
CA SER A 37 -4.81 -4.40 -3.92
C SER A 37 -3.98 -3.19 -4.33
N VAL A 38 -3.64 -2.31 -3.37
CA VAL A 38 -2.88 -1.09 -3.70
C VAL A 38 -1.42 -1.39 -4.09
N ALA A 39 -0.81 -2.45 -3.54
CA ALA A 39 0.53 -2.88 -3.93
C ALA A 39 0.56 -3.42 -5.36
N VAL A 40 -0.43 -4.21 -5.76
CA VAL A 40 -0.55 -4.72 -7.13
C VAL A 40 -0.84 -3.58 -8.10
N THR A 41 -1.69 -2.63 -7.73
CA THR A 41 -1.90 -1.42 -8.54
C THR A 41 -0.59 -0.65 -8.73
N ALA A 42 0.15 -0.36 -7.66
CA ALA A 42 1.45 0.30 -7.74
C ALA A 42 2.44 -0.49 -8.61
N PHE A 43 2.48 -1.82 -8.48
CA PHE A 43 3.34 -2.66 -9.30
C PHE A 43 3.00 -2.58 -10.79
N LEU A 44 1.73 -2.74 -11.15
CA LEU A 44 1.31 -2.84 -12.54
C LEU A 44 1.33 -1.49 -13.25
N THR A 45 0.73 -0.47 -12.64
CA THR A 45 0.51 0.84 -13.27
C THR A 45 1.53 1.88 -12.84
N GLY A 46 2.26 1.64 -11.76
CA GLY A 46 3.15 2.63 -11.16
C GLY A 46 2.42 3.69 -10.33
N VAL A 47 1.11 3.60 -10.13
CA VAL A 47 0.33 4.56 -9.32
C VAL A 47 0.51 4.25 -7.84
N THR A 48 1.16 5.15 -7.12
CA THR A 48 1.59 4.92 -5.74
C THR A 48 0.80 5.68 -4.69
N GLU A 49 0.10 6.75 -5.08
CA GLU A 49 -0.66 7.61 -4.18
C GLU A 49 -1.54 6.83 -3.20
N PRO A 50 -2.32 5.80 -3.61
CA PRO A 50 -3.19 5.08 -2.69
C PRO A 50 -2.43 4.35 -1.58
N LEU A 51 -1.18 3.92 -1.84
CA LEU A 51 -0.34 3.28 -0.83
C LEU A 51 0.41 4.34 -0.01
N GLU A 52 0.91 5.39 -0.63
CA GLU A 52 1.65 6.46 0.06
C GLU A 52 0.77 7.19 1.08
N PHE A 53 -0.50 7.42 0.74
CA PHE A 53 -1.47 8.08 1.62
C PHE A 53 -1.72 7.29 2.90
N LEU A 54 -1.49 5.96 2.88
CA LEU A 54 -1.62 5.11 4.06
C LEU A 54 -0.55 5.36 5.13
N PHE A 55 0.60 5.95 4.78
CA PHE A 55 1.66 6.19 5.75
C PHE A 55 2.13 7.65 5.80
N MET A 56 1.91 8.47 4.77
CA MET A 56 2.37 9.86 4.78
C MET A 56 1.78 10.68 5.94
N PHE A 57 0.50 10.47 6.26
CA PHE A 57 -0.20 11.21 7.32
C PHE A 57 -0.01 10.57 8.71
N LEU A 58 0.22 9.25 8.72
CA LEU A 58 0.30 8.46 9.94
C LEU A 58 1.72 8.37 10.49
N ALA A 59 2.71 8.41 9.61
CA ALA A 59 4.12 8.26 9.90
C ALA A 59 4.96 9.08 8.90
N PRO A 60 5.05 10.42 9.07
CA PRO A 60 5.81 11.29 8.18
C PRO A 60 7.27 10.87 7.98
N LEU A 61 7.87 10.22 9.00
CA LEU A 61 9.22 9.68 8.92
C LEU A 61 9.36 8.59 7.84
N LEU A 62 8.36 7.72 7.68
CA LEU A 62 8.38 6.70 6.62
C LEU A 62 8.31 7.34 5.23
N TYR A 63 7.61 8.47 5.11
CA TYR A 63 7.55 9.23 3.86
C TYR A 63 8.88 9.89 3.53
N LEU A 64 9.57 10.45 4.53
CA LEU A 64 10.93 10.98 4.34
C LEU A 64 11.91 9.88 3.91
N LEU A 65 11.85 8.71 4.56
CA LEU A 65 12.68 7.56 4.18
C LEU A 65 12.36 7.08 2.76
N HIS A 66 11.09 7.04 2.39
CA HIS A 66 10.69 6.73 1.02
C HIS A 66 11.30 7.74 0.03
N ALA A 67 11.20 9.05 0.29
CA ALA A 67 11.77 10.07 -0.59
C ALA A 67 13.29 9.94 -0.73
N LEU A 68 14.01 9.64 0.36
CA LEU A 68 15.46 9.42 0.34
C LEU A 68 15.84 8.17 -0.47
N LEU A 69 15.14 7.04 -0.24
CA LEU A 69 15.37 5.81 -0.99
C LEU A 69 15.07 5.97 -2.48
N THR A 70 14.04 6.75 -2.82
CA THR A 70 13.73 7.11 -4.21
C THR A 70 14.85 7.94 -4.83
N GLY A 71 15.39 8.93 -4.11
CA GLY A 71 16.56 9.69 -4.55
C GLY A 71 17.79 8.80 -4.78
N ILE A 72 18.06 7.85 -3.89
CA ILE A 72 19.16 6.88 -4.03
C ILE A 72 18.94 5.99 -5.26
N SER A 73 17.72 5.49 -5.48
CA SER A 73 17.41 4.67 -6.67
C SER A 73 17.64 5.43 -7.97
N LEU A 74 17.22 6.71 -8.02
CA LEU A 74 17.48 7.59 -9.15
C LEU A 74 18.98 7.81 -9.38
N PHE A 75 19.72 8.10 -8.32
CA PHE A 75 21.17 8.29 -8.39
C PHE A 75 21.89 7.04 -8.88
N VAL A 76 21.58 5.87 -8.32
CA VAL A 76 22.17 4.59 -8.73
C VAL A 76 21.84 4.25 -10.19
N ALA A 77 20.58 4.45 -10.61
CA ALA A 77 20.20 4.20 -12.00
C ALA A 77 20.95 5.11 -12.99
N THR A 78 21.16 6.38 -12.62
CA THR A 78 21.95 7.32 -13.43
C THR A 78 23.44 6.95 -13.44
N LEU A 79 24.02 6.57 -12.30
CA LEU A 79 25.43 6.13 -12.22
C LEU A 79 25.69 4.89 -13.08
N LEU A 80 24.75 3.95 -13.10
CA LEU A 80 24.82 2.75 -13.92
C LEU A 80 24.49 3.02 -15.41
N GLY A 81 24.19 4.26 -15.77
CA GLY A 81 23.88 4.65 -17.14
C GLY A 81 22.61 4.00 -17.69
N ILE A 82 21.66 3.62 -16.83
CA ILE A 82 20.42 2.98 -17.26
C ILE A 82 19.46 4.05 -17.78
N HIS A 83 19.12 4.01 -19.06
CA HIS A 83 18.11 4.88 -19.66
C HIS A 83 16.88 4.06 -20.05
N ALA A 84 15.79 4.30 -19.33
CA ALA A 84 14.45 3.85 -19.64
C ALA A 84 13.49 5.03 -19.44
N GLY A 85 12.66 5.31 -20.45
CA GLY A 85 11.52 6.19 -20.32
C GLY A 85 10.33 5.46 -19.69
N PHE A 86 9.30 6.20 -19.32
CA PHE A 86 7.97 5.67 -19.01
C PHE A 86 6.93 6.69 -19.47
N SER A 87 5.75 6.22 -19.87
CA SER A 87 4.68 7.09 -20.37
C SER A 87 3.74 7.55 -19.26
N PHE A 88 3.56 6.73 -18.22
CA PHE A 88 2.62 7.03 -17.14
C PHE A 88 3.30 7.17 -15.78
N SER A 89 3.78 6.07 -15.17
CA SER A 89 4.26 6.10 -13.79
C SER A 89 5.29 5.02 -13.44
N ALA A 90 6.04 4.52 -14.44
CA ALA A 90 7.11 3.54 -14.25
C ALA A 90 6.63 2.22 -13.62
N GLY A 91 5.42 1.78 -13.98
CA GLY A 91 4.88 0.47 -13.60
C GLY A 91 5.43 -0.68 -14.44
N ALA A 92 5.05 -1.91 -14.12
CA ALA A 92 5.41 -3.11 -14.87
C ALA A 92 4.92 -3.06 -16.32
N ILE A 93 3.75 -2.45 -16.56
CA ILE A 93 3.22 -2.25 -17.91
C ILE A 93 4.12 -1.28 -18.69
N ASP A 94 4.49 -0.15 -18.09
CA ASP A 94 5.44 0.79 -18.71
C ASP A 94 6.78 0.10 -18.98
N TYR A 95 7.28 -0.71 -18.05
CA TYR A 95 8.54 -1.43 -18.21
C TYR A 95 8.49 -2.38 -19.41
N ALA A 96 7.42 -3.17 -19.52
CA ALA A 96 7.25 -4.12 -20.62
C ALA A 96 7.13 -3.42 -21.98
N LEU A 97 6.40 -2.29 -22.04
CA LEU A 97 6.25 -1.50 -23.26
C LEU A 97 7.56 -0.83 -23.67
N MET A 98 8.34 -0.33 -22.70
CA MET A 98 9.56 0.43 -22.94
C MET A 98 10.79 -0.45 -23.16
N TYR A 99 10.73 -1.74 -22.84
CA TYR A 99 11.87 -2.66 -22.88
C TYR A 99 12.54 -2.77 -24.27
N ASN A 100 11.75 -2.78 -25.35
CA ASN A 100 12.25 -2.97 -26.72
C ASN A 100 12.36 -1.66 -27.53
N LEU A 101 12.20 -0.49 -26.89
CA LEU A 101 12.32 0.77 -27.61
C LEU A 101 13.78 1.07 -27.95
N PRO A 102 14.09 1.65 -29.13
CA PRO A 102 15.47 2.02 -29.50
C PRO A 102 16.14 3.02 -28.54
N ALA A 103 15.34 3.78 -27.79
CA ALA A 103 15.80 4.72 -26.77
C ALA A 103 16.11 4.05 -25.42
N ALA A 104 15.79 2.76 -25.25
CA ALA A 104 16.06 2.00 -24.05
C ALA A 104 17.52 1.50 -24.06
N SER A 105 18.21 1.62 -22.93
CA SER A 105 19.56 1.11 -22.79
C SER A 105 19.60 -0.43 -22.78
N GLN A 106 20.71 -1.01 -23.26
CA GLN A 106 20.90 -2.47 -23.27
C GLN A 106 20.89 -3.10 -21.86
N ASN A 107 21.11 -2.28 -20.82
CA ASN A 107 21.14 -2.69 -19.42
C ASN A 107 19.81 -2.47 -18.66
N VAL A 108 18.69 -2.24 -19.36
CA VAL A 108 17.36 -1.98 -18.72
C VAL A 108 16.88 -3.14 -17.84
N TRP A 109 17.26 -4.38 -18.15
CA TRP A 109 17.00 -5.55 -17.29
C TRP A 109 17.52 -5.39 -15.86
N MET A 110 18.55 -4.57 -15.66
CA MET A 110 19.15 -4.30 -14.35
C MET A 110 18.18 -3.55 -13.42
N LEU A 111 17.15 -2.89 -13.95
CA LEU A 111 16.07 -2.29 -13.14
C LEU A 111 15.27 -3.34 -12.37
N LEU A 112 15.10 -4.55 -12.90
CA LEU A 112 14.45 -5.64 -12.16
C LEU A 112 15.33 -6.12 -11.02
N VAL A 113 16.63 -6.22 -11.23
CA VAL A 113 17.60 -6.60 -10.19
C VAL A 113 17.62 -5.54 -9.08
N MET A 114 17.74 -4.26 -9.46
CA MET A 114 17.61 -3.14 -8.52
C MET A 114 16.26 -3.22 -7.79
N GLY A 115 15.18 -3.53 -8.50
CA GLY A 115 13.85 -3.72 -7.95
C GLY A 115 13.83 -4.72 -6.80
N VAL A 116 14.34 -5.93 -7.03
CA VAL A 116 14.41 -6.97 -5.98
C VAL A 116 15.25 -6.52 -4.78
N VAL A 117 16.36 -5.82 -5.02
CA VAL A 117 17.19 -5.26 -3.94
C VAL A 117 16.41 -4.20 -3.14
N PHE A 118 15.73 -3.29 -3.82
CA PHE A 118 14.90 -2.26 -3.18
C PHE A 118 13.68 -2.87 -2.47
N PHE A 119 13.09 -3.96 -2.97
CA PHE A 119 12.03 -4.70 -2.25
C PHE A 119 12.52 -5.11 -0.86
N ALA A 120 13.70 -5.74 -0.79
CA ALA A 120 14.28 -6.19 0.46
C ALA A 120 14.63 -5.02 1.39
N ILE A 121 15.25 -3.96 0.84
CA ILE A 121 15.58 -2.75 1.60
C ILE A 121 14.33 -2.11 2.20
N TYR A 122 13.29 -1.89 1.38
CA TYR A 122 12.04 -1.31 1.85
C TYR A 122 11.38 -2.18 2.91
N PHE A 123 11.32 -3.51 2.69
CA PHE A 123 10.73 -4.43 3.67
C PHE A 123 11.44 -4.34 5.02
N VAL A 124 12.79 -4.37 5.03
CA VAL A 124 13.59 -4.33 6.27
C VAL A 124 13.49 -2.96 6.93
N VAL A 125 13.74 -1.88 6.20
CA VAL A 125 13.73 -0.51 6.75
C VAL A 125 12.35 -0.16 7.29
N PHE A 126 11.28 -0.41 6.54
CA PHE A 126 9.92 -0.15 7.02
C PHE A 126 9.59 -1.01 8.24
N SER A 127 9.93 -2.31 8.22
CA SER A 127 9.67 -3.19 9.37
C SER A 127 10.38 -2.73 10.63
N LEU A 128 11.64 -2.30 10.52
CA LEU A 128 12.42 -1.79 11.64
C LEU A 128 11.83 -0.48 12.17
N VAL A 129 11.57 0.50 11.28
CA VAL A 129 11.10 1.82 11.68
C VAL A 129 9.69 1.75 12.28
N ILE A 130 8.79 0.93 11.72
CA ILE A 130 7.45 0.71 12.28
C ILE A 130 7.54 0.13 13.69
N ARG A 131 8.44 -0.85 13.93
CA ARG A 131 8.61 -1.50 15.24
C ARG A 131 9.29 -0.59 16.26
N MET A 132 10.36 0.11 15.87
CA MET A 132 11.14 0.97 16.76
C MET A 132 10.33 2.18 17.24
N PHE A 133 9.57 2.81 16.35
CA PHE A 133 8.80 4.02 16.68
C PHE A 133 7.33 3.75 17.01
N ASN A 134 6.93 2.47 17.08
CA ASN A 134 5.55 2.03 17.32
C ASN A 134 4.52 2.80 16.46
N LEU A 135 4.85 2.95 15.18
CA LEU A 135 4.11 3.82 14.28
C LEU A 135 2.72 3.27 13.99
N LYS A 136 1.71 4.13 14.06
CA LYS A 136 0.32 3.77 13.77
C LYS A 136 0.12 3.61 12.27
N THR A 137 0.44 2.48 11.68
CA THR A 137 0.03 2.19 10.28
C THR A 137 -1.47 1.83 10.24
N PRO A 138 -2.15 1.82 9.07
CA PRO A 138 -3.61 1.62 8.99
C PRO A 138 -4.12 0.35 9.70
N GLY A 139 -3.27 -0.68 9.84
CA GLY A 139 -3.60 -1.89 10.58
C GLY A 139 -3.52 -1.76 12.11
N VAL A 140 -2.79 -0.77 12.63
CA VAL A 140 -2.58 -0.53 14.07
C VAL A 140 -3.68 0.34 14.67
N VAL A 141 -4.32 1.20 13.86
CA VAL A 141 -5.37 2.13 14.35
C VAL A 141 -6.60 1.36 14.83
N LYS A 142 -6.86 1.35 16.14
CA LYS A 142 -8.06 0.73 16.71
C LYS A 142 -9.33 1.43 16.20
N ILE A 143 -9.96 0.89 15.15
CA ILE A 143 -11.34 1.23 14.83
C ILE A 143 -12.20 0.82 16.03
N LYS A 144 -12.68 1.81 16.78
CA LYS A 144 -13.59 1.60 17.90
C LYS A 144 -14.86 1.01 17.31
N LYS A 145 -15.11 -0.27 17.58
CA LYS A 145 -16.21 -1.02 16.97
C LYS A 145 -17.53 -0.25 17.16
N THR A 146 -18.14 0.18 16.06
CA THR A 146 -19.48 0.81 15.96
C THR A 146 -20.62 -0.08 16.51
N ARG A 147 -20.30 -1.17 17.23
CA ARG A 147 -21.25 -1.99 17.97
C ARG A 147 -22.00 -1.21 19.05
N SER A 148 -21.43 -0.16 19.64
CA SER A 148 -22.16 0.63 20.63
C SER A 148 -23.25 1.49 20.00
N LEU A 149 -22.97 2.07 18.83
CA LEU A 149 -23.96 2.85 18.06
C LEU A 149 -25.03 1.95 17.47
N LEU A 150 -24.66 0.78 16.92
CA LEU A 150 -25.62 -0.21 16.47
C LEU A 150 -26.50 -0.70 17.63
N LYS A 151 -25.91 -1.06 18.78
CA LYS A 151 -26.71 -1.43 19.98
C LYS A 151 -27.62 -0.30 20.45
N ARG A 152 -27.15 0.96 20.42
CA ARG A 152 -27.96 2.14 20.76
C ARG A 152 -29.08 2.37 19.76
N LEU A 153 -28.81 2.26 18.47
CA LEU A 153 -29.81 2.34 17.40
C LEU A 153 -30.83 1.22 17.53
N THR A 154 -30.42 -0.04 17.72
CA THR A 154 -31.36 -1.16 17.94
C THR A 154 -32.19 -0.94 19.20
N ALA A 155 -31.61 -0.40 20.28
CA ALA A 155 -32.34 -0.06 21.50
C ALA A 155 -33.35 1.08 21.30
N ILE A 156 -32.98 2.13 20.55
CA ILE A 156 -33.88 3.24 20.17
C ILE A 156 -35.00 2.72 19.29
N LEU A 157 -34.68 1.95 18.25
CA LEU A 157 -35.65 1.37 17.31
C LEU A 157 -36.64 0.44 18.02
N LYS A 158 -36.20 -0.33 19.01
CA LYS A 158 -37.08 -1.13 19.88
C LYS A 158 -37.96 -0.26 20.78
N LYS A 159 -37.44 0.87 21.30
CA LYS A 159 -38.20 1.79 22.16
C LYS A 159 -39.27 2.58 21.40
N VAL A 160 -39.06 2.85 20.12
CA VAL A 160 -39.97 3.71 19.33
C VAL A 160 -41.21 2.95 18.83
N SER A 161 -41.35 1.63 19.12
CA SER A 161 -42.56 0.85 18.78
C SER A 161 -43.06 1.09 17.35
N ILE A 162 -42.14 1.21 16.39
CA ILE A 162 -42.49 1.30 14.98
C ILE A 162 -42.83 -0.11 14.52
N ASN A 163 -44.02 -0.25 13.92
CA ASN A 163 -44.48 -1.48 13.31
C ASN A 163 -43.65 -1.69 12.02
N TRP A 164 -42.47 -2.27 12.15
CA TRP A 164 -41.56 -2.47 11.03
C TRP A 164 -42.12 -3.52 10.07
N GLN A 165 -42.16 -3.19 8.78
CA GLN A 165 -42.44 -4.17 7.74
C GLN A 165 -41.45 -5.35 7.86
N PRO A 166 -41.91 -6.61 7.74
CA PRO A 166 -41.09 -7.81 7.99
C PRO A 166 -39.83 -7.90 7.12
N THR A 167 -39.82 -7.23 5.97
CA THR A 167 -38.68 -7.12 5.05
C THR A 167 -37.48 -6.35 5.64
N ILE A 168 -37.70 -5.40 6.54
CA ILE A 168 -36.63 -4.58 7.15
C ILE A 168 -35.98 -5.33 8.32
N LEU A 169 -36.77 -6.08 9.09
CA LEU A 169 -36.28 -6.93 10.18
C LEU A 169 -35.37 -8.04 9.67
N LEU A 170 -35.69 -8.65 8.53
CA LEU A 170 -34.85 -9.67 7.90
C LEU A 170 -33.47 -9.13 7.49
N ARG A 171 -33.42 -7.91 6.94
CA ARG A 171 -32.16 -7.26 6.53
C ARG A 171 -31.30 -6.88 7.73
N LEU A 172 -31.90 -6.48 8.84
CA LEU A 172 -31.19 -6.14 10.08
C LEU A 172 -30.66 -7.38 10.80
N ALA A 173 -31.40 -8.50 10.79
CA ALA A 173 -30.96 -9.75 11.41
C ALA A 173 -29.70 -10.31 10.74
N VAL A 174 -29.66 -10.30 9.39
CA VAL A 174 -28.49 -10.71 8.59
C VAL A 174 -27.26 -9.84 8.85
N LEU A 175 -27.44 -8.57 9.22
CA LEU A 175 -26.33 -7.65 9.55
C LEU A 175 -25.77 -7.84 10.98
N THR A 176 -26.41 -8.67 11.80
CA THR A 176 -26.04 -8.86 13.22
C THR A 176 -25.47 -10.23 13.57
N THR A 177 -25.62 -11.22 12.69
CA THR A 177 -24.92 -12.52 12.73
C THR A 177 -23.55 -12.42 12.07
#